data_AF-A0A1H1D3K6-F1
#
_entry.id   AF-A0A1H1D3K6-F1
#
_cell.length_a   1.000
_cell.length_b   1.000
_cell.length_c   1.000
_cell.angle_alpha   90.00
_cell.angle_beta   90.00
_cell.angle_gamma   90.00
#
_symmetry.space_group_name_H-M   'P 1'
#
loop_
_entity.id
_entity.type
_entity.pdbx_description
1 polymer ?
#
loop_
_entity_poly.entity_id
_entity_poly.type
_entity_poly.pdbx_seq_one_letter_code
_entity_poly.pdbx_strand_id
1 'polypeptide(L)'
;MPIYLAAEQQLNVGHATVIEAPAQEGPFVVVFEDDENTAYFYALDSSASDNPIQDALHVYNVEDISDREKPSTVKIGWSMDHSKAVLLINEYPHAVFDFTDKQGYCHSGFPPSVGKGWSLQGHEWQEDVLKLFA
;
A
#
# COMPACT_ATOMS: atom_id res chain seq x y z
N MET A 1 3.29 -11.31 14.13
CA MET A 1 1.99 -11.79 13.63
C MET A 1 2.24 -12.32 12.23
N PRO A 2 1.98 -13.59 11.93
CA PRO A 2 2.16 -14.10 10.58
C PRO A 2 1.33 -13.27 9.57
N ILE A 3 1.83 -13.19 8.34
CA ILE A 3 1.10 -12.58 7.21
C ILE A 3 0.72 -13.68 6.22
N TYR A 4 -0.39 -13.51 5.52
CA TYR A 4 -0.70 -14.30 4.32
C TYR A 4 -0.50 -13.45 3.07
N LEU A 5 -0.05 -14.10 2.00
CA LEU A 5 0.12 -13.49 0.69
C LEU A 5 -1.25 -13.38 0.01
N ALA A 6 -1.68 -12.16 -0.31
CA ALA A 6 -2.95 -11.91 -1.01
C ALA A 6 -2.76 -11.72 -2.52
N ALA A 7 -1.63 -11.15 -2.95
CA ALA A 7 -1.31 -11.00 -4.36
C ALA A 7 0.21 -11.06 -4.58
N GLU A 8 0.62 -11.61 -5.73
CA GLU A 8 1.99 -11.56 -6.24
C GLU A 8 1.95 -11.39 -7.76
N GLN A 9 2.68 -10.40 -8.27
CA GLN A 9 2.71 -10.10 -9.70
C GLN A 9 4.06 -9.50 -10.10
N GLN A 10 4.49 -9.75 -11.34
CA GLN A 10 5.62 -9.05 -11.93
C GLN A 10 5.23 -7.60 -12.26
N LEU A 11 6.11 -6.66 -11.91
CA LEU A 11 5.97 -5.24 -12.18
C LEU A 11 7.02 -4.81 -13.20
N ASN A 12 6.57 -4.19 -14.29
CA ASN A 12 7.42 -3.43 -15.21
C ASN A 12 7.12 -1.96 -14.97
N VAL A 13 8.01 -1.26 -14.25
CA VAL A 13 7.79 0.14 -13.81
C VAL A 13 7.50 1.04 -15.01
N GLY A 14 6.49 1.90 -14.89
CA GLY A 14 6.05 2.80 -15.97
C GLY A 14 5.14 2.15 -17.00
N HIS A 15 4.65 0.94 -16.74
CA HIS A 15 3.59 0.31 -17.53
C HIS A 15 2.34 0.18 -16.67
N ALA A 16 1.20 0.64 -17.20
CA ALA A 16 -0.09 0.61 -16.52
C ALA A 16 -0.36 -0.76 -15.88
N THR A 17 -0.43 -0.77 -14.56
CA THR A 17 -0.60 -1.99 -13.76
C THR A 17 -1.49 -1.68 -12.57
N VAL A 18 -2.51 -2.51 -12.36
CA VAL A 18 -3.38 -2.45 -11.18
C VAL A 18 -3.39 -3.82 -10.53
N ILE A 19 -3.12 -3.87 -9.23
CA ILE A 19 -3.14 -5.10 -8.42
C ILE A 19 -4.07 -4.85 -7.25
N GLU A 20 -5.27 -5.43 -7.33
CA GLU A 20 -6.22 -5.47 -6.22
C GLU A 20 -5.92 -6.66 -5.31
N ALA A 21 -5.87 -6.41 -4.01
CA ALA A 21 -5.60 -7.42 -3.00
C ALA A 21 -6.59 -7.28 -1.83
N PRO A 22 -7.82 -7.85 -1.96
CA PRO A 22 -8.77 -7.86 -0.87
C PRO A 22 -8.24 -8.66 0.32
N ALA A 23 -8.59 -8.24 1.54
CA ALA A 23 -8.44 -9.11 2.68
C ALA A 23 -9.33 -10.36 2.52
N GLN A 24 -8.94 -11.50 3.11
CA GLN A 24 -9.72 -12.74 3.00
C GLN A 24 -11.07 -12.62 3.71
N GLU A 25 -11.16 -11.78 4.74
CA GLU A 25 -12.40 -11.46 5.46
C GLU A 25 -12.55 -9.96 5.65
N GLY A 26 -13.80 -9.50 5.75
CA GLY A 26 -14.13 -8.09 5.97
C GLY A 26 -14.20 -7.27 4.69
N PRO A 27 -14.39 -5.94 4.81
CA PRO A 27 -14.62 -5.05 3.67
C PRO A 27 -13.35 -4.39 3.13
N PHE A 28 -12.19 -4.68 3.71
CA PHE A 28 -10.96 -3.96 3.38
C PHE A 28 -10.29 -4.52 2.14
N VAL A 29 -9.85 -3.59 1.29
CA VAL A 29 -9.10 -3.87 0.08
C VAL A 29 -7.92 -2.92 0.03
N VAL A 30 -6.79 -3.39 -0.48
CA VAL A 30 -5.70 -2.51 -0.91
C VAL A 30 -5.47 -2.67 -2.39
N VAL A 31 -5.07 -1.57 -3.04
CA VAL A 31 -4.81 -1.54 -4.47
C VAL A 31 -3.45 -0.92 -4.70
N PHE A 32 -2.56 -1.63 -5.37
CA PHE A 32 -1.35 -1.04 -5.94
C PHE A 32 -1.65 -0.65 -7.39
N GLU A 33 -1.27 0.57 -7.77
CA GLU A 33 -1.40 1.10 -9.12
C GLU A 33 -0.07 1.72 -9.55
N ASP A 34 0.41 1.37 -10.74
CA ASP A 34 1.37 2.16 -11.51
C ASP A 34 0.60 2.76 -12.70
N ASP A 35 0.51 4.09 -12.76
CA ASP A 35 -0.27 4.83 -13.77
C ASP A 35 0.57 5.33 -14.95
N GLU A 36 1.72 4.67 -15.19
CA GLU A 36 2.76 5.03 -16.17
C GLU A 36 3.64 6.23 -15.75
N ASN A 37 3.23 7.03 -14.77
CA ASN A 37 3.97 8.21 -14.31
C ASN A 37 4.36 8.11 -12.83
N THR A 38 3.46 7.59 -12.01
CA THR A 38 3.56 7.48 -10.56
C THR A 38 2.93 6.16 -10.11
N ALA A 39 3.41 5.65 -8.98
CA ALA A 39 2.78 4.53 -8.33
C ALA A 39 2.18 4.93 -6.99
N TYR A 40 0.97 4.44 -6.74
CA TYR A 40 0.23 4.64 -5.50
C TYR A 40 -0.22 3.31 -4.91
N PHE A 41 -0.39 3.32 -3.59
CA PHE A 41 -0.99 2.26 -2.84
C PHE A 41 -2.20 2.81 -2.08
N TYR A 42 -3.38 2.28 -2.37
CA TYR A 42 -4.65 2.79 -1.84
C TYR A 42 -5.22 1.86 -0.77
N ALA A 43 -5.78 2.45 0.29
CA ALA A 43 -6.61 1.76 1.26
C ALA A 43 -8.08 1.98 0.92
N LEU A 44 -8.83 0.90 0.78
CA LEU A 44 -10.25 0.93 0.45
C LEU A 44 -11.08 0.23 1.54
N ASP A 45 -12.28 0.74 1.75
CA ASP A 45 -13.35 0.12 2.54
C ASP A 45 -14.60 -0.02 1.66
N SER A 46 -14.90 -1.24 1.24
CA SER A 46 -16.04 -1.53 0.36
C SER A 46 -17.39 -1.40 1.04
N SER A 47 -17.42 -1.19 2.37
CA SER A 47 -18.65 -0.93 3.12
C SER A 47 -19.00 0.56 3.19
N ALA A 48 -18.08 1.45 2.80
CA ALA A 48 -18.34 2.88 2.74
C ALA A 48 -19.43 3.20 1.70
N SER A 49 -20.40 4.05 2.06
CA SER A 49 -21.58 4.32 1.23
C SER A 49 -21.29 5.17 -0.02
N ASP A 50 -20.22 5.95 -0.01
CA ASP A 50 -19.87 6.88 -1.08
C ASP A 50 -18.56 6.47 -1.77
N ASN A 51 -17.44 7.06 -1.34
CA ASN A 51 -16.12 6.77 -1.89
C ASN A 51 -15.47 5.62 -1.09
N PRO A 52 -15.14 4.48 -1.73
CA PRO A 52 -14.45 3.39 -1.04
C PRO A 52 -13.01 3.75 -0.69
N ILE A 53 -12.37 4.69 -1.40
CA ILE A 53 -10.97 5.09 -1.11
C ILE A 53 -10.91 5.88 0.19
N GLN A 54 -10.26 5.30 1.20
CA GLN A 54 -10.07 5.86 2.53
C GLN A 54 -8.76 6.62 2.67
N ASP A 55 -7.70 6.12 2.04
CA ASP A 55 -6.37 6.75 2.04
C ASP A 55 -5.54 6.33 0.82
N ALA A 56 -4.48 7.09 0.54
CA ALA A 56 -3.55 6.83 -0.56
C ALA A 56 -2.11 7.08 -0.09
N LEU A 57 -1.18 6.26 -0.55
CA LEU A 57 0.25 6.38 -0.27
C LEU A 57 1.00 6.46 -1.59
N HIS A 58 1.79 7.50 -1.77
CA HIS A 58 2.73 7.55 -2.89
C HIS A 58 3.87 6.56 -2.67
N VAL A 59 4.18 5.77 -3.70
CA VAL A 59 5.21 4.73 -3.67
C VAL A 59 6.47 5.20 -4.40
N TYR A 60 6.33 5.64 -5.65
CA TYR A 60 7.43 6.19 -6.46
C TYR A 60 6.93 7.05 -7.62
N ASN A 61 7.78 7.94 -8.14
CA ASN A 61 7.63 8.46 -9.50
C ASN A 61 8.44 7.58 -10.46
N VAL A 62 7.89 7.27 -11.63
CA VAL A 62 8.54 6.43 -12.64
C VAL A 62 9.84 7.06 -13.16
N GLU A 63 9.91 8.39 -13.19
CA GLU A 63 11.13 9.12 -13.60
C GLU A 63 12.28 8.98 -12.59
N ASP A 64 11.99 8.70 -11.32
CA ASP A 64 13.00 8.56 -10.26
C ASP A 64 13.59 7.14 -10.20
N ILE A 65 13.02 6.17 -10.94
CA ILE A 65 13.46 4.77 -10.94
C ILE A 65 14.52 4.53 -12.02
N SER A 66 15.78 4.54 -11.60
CA SER A 66 16.94 4.45 -12.50
C SER A 66 17.03 3.17 -13.34
N ASP A 67 16.51 2.05 -12.84
CA ASP A 67 16.56 0.75 -13.51
C ASP A 67 15.17 0.17 -13.80
N ARG A 68 14.21 1.05 -14.09
CA ARG A 68 12.80 0.72 -14.42
C ARG A 68 12.61 -0.32 -15.54
N GLU A 69 13.60 -0.49 -16.40
CA GLU A 69 13.61 -1.51 -17.47
C GLU A 69 13.80 -2.94 -16.94
N LYS A 70 14.22 -3.12 -15.68
CA LYS A 70 14.33 -4.43 -15.04
C LYS A 70 13.00 -4.79 -14.38
N PRO A 71 12.44 -5.98 -14.69
CA PRO A 71 11.24 -6.43 -14.01
C PRO A 71 11.48 -6.58 -12.50
N SER A 72 10.51 -6.13 -11.72
CA SER A 72 10.43 -6.31 -10.27
C SER A 72 9.29 -7.26 -9.91
N THR A 73 9.22 -7.67 -8.65
CA THR A 73 8.10 -8.46 -8.12
C THR A 73 7.38 -7.65 -7.05
N VAL A 74 6.08 -7.43 -7.25
CA VAL A 74 5.18 -6.88 -6.24
C VAL A 74 4.55 -8.03 -5.47
N LYS A 75 4.55 -7.92 -4.14
CA LYS A 75 3.79 -8.79 -3.25
C LYS A 75 2.96 -7.92 -2.31
N ILE A 76 1.72 -8.32 -2.09
CA ILE A 76 0.84 -7.70 -1.09
C ILE A 76 0.51 -8.75 -0.05
N GLY A 77 0.88 -8.45 1.20
CA GLY A 77 0.59 -9.28 2.36
C GLY A 77 -0.44 -8.63 3.27
N TRP A 78 -1.21 -9.45 3.95
CA TRP A 78 -2.13 -9.02 5.00
C TRP A 78 -1.81 -9.74 6.31
N SER A 79 -2.01 -9.06 7.43
CA SER A 79 -2.02 -9.69 8.74
C SER A 79 -3.13 -10.73 8.86
N MET A 80 -2.94 -11.78 9.67
CA MET A 80 -3.96 -12.83 9.85
C MET A 80 -5.29 -12.32 10.41
N ASP A 81 -5.31 -11.16 11.06
CA ASP A 81 -6.53 -10.52 11.55
C ASP A 81 -7.18 -9.59 10.52
N HIS A 82 -6.68 -9.57 9.28
CA HIS A 82 -7.22 -8.80 8.15
C HIS A 82 -7.21 -7.28 8.36
N SER A 83 -6.43 -6.79 9.34
CA SER A 83 -6.45 -5.38 9.75
C SER A 83 -5.25 -4.57 9.28
N LYS A 84 -4.20 -5.21 8.77
CA LYS A 84 -2.99 -4.54 8.29
C LYS A 84 -2.53 -5.12 6.97
N ALA A 85 -2.12 -4.25 6.07
CA ALA A 85 -1.61 -4.61 4.76
C ALA A 85 -0.21 -4.05 4.55
N VAL A 86 0.63 -4.80 3.85
CA VAL A 86 1.99 -4.38 3.48
C VAL A 86 2.21 -4.59 1.98
N LEU A 87 2.75 -3.58 1.33
CA LEU A 87 3.26 -3.62 -0.03
C LEU A 87 4.76 -3.88 0.00
N LEU A 88 5.17 -4.98 -0.63
CA LEU A 88 6.56 -5.34 -0.86
C LEU A 88 6.87 -5.22 -2.35
N ILE A 89 8.00 -4.59 -2.69
CA ILE A 89 8.58 -4.65 -4.04
C ILE A 89 9.98 -5.22 -3.90
N ASN A 90 10.25 -6.34 -4.57
CA ASN A 90 11.51 -7.10 -4.44
C ASN A 90 11.86 -7.43 -2.98
N GLU A 91 10.88 -7.91 -2.22
CA GLU A 91 10.99 -8.21 -0.78
C GLU A 91 11.26 -7.01 0.15
N TYR A 92 11.34 -5.79 -0.38
CA TYR A 92 11.51 -4.58 0.42
C TYR A 92 10.14 -3.93 0.71
N PRO A 93 9.84 -3.56 1.96
CA PRO A 93 8.57 -2.93 2.30
C PRO A 93 8.56 -1.46 1.90
N HIS A 94 7.59 -1.10 1.05
CA HIS A 94 7.43 0.25 0.51
C HIS A 94 6.30 1.03 1.17
N ALA A 95 5.22 0.34 1.54
CA ALA A 95 4.04 0.96 2.12
C ALA A 95 3.31 0.00 3.06
N VAL A 96 2.70 0.55 4.11
CA VAL A 96 1.88 -0.18 5.08
C VAL A 96 0.60 0.59 5.34
N PHE A 97 -0.51 -0.13 5.46
CA PHE A 97 -1.75 0.38 6.04
C PHE A 97 -2.11 -0.37 7.31
N ASP A 98 -2.50 0.38 8.33
CA ASP A 98 -3.13 -0.10 9.55
C ASP A 98 -4.59 0.37 9.56
N PHE A 99 -5.52 -0.53 9.24
CA PHE A 99 -6.95 -0.21 9.20
C PHE A 99 -7.57 -0.04 10.58
N THR A 100 -6.93 -0.57 11.63
CA THR A 100 -7.41 -0.40 13.01
C THR A 100 -7.13 1.02 13.49
N ASP A 101 -5.91 1.49 13.28
CA ASP A 101 -5.49 2.84 13.68
C ASP A 101 -5.74 3.90 12.60
N LYS A 102 -6.25 3.48 11.42
CA LYS A 102 -6.51 4.31 10.24
C LYS A 102 -5.28 5.13 9.85
N GLN A 103 -4.17 4.43 9.68
CA GLN A 103 -2.85 5.04 9.48
C GLN A 103 -2.12 4.36 8.32
N GLY A 104 -1.63 5.17 7.39
CA GLY A 104 -0.75 4.76 6.29
C GLY A 104 0.70 5.18 6.55
N TYR A 105 1.64 4.41 6.02
CA TYR A 105 3.08 4.68 6.13
C TYR A 105 3.75 4.40 4.78
N CYS A 106 4.51 5.36 4.25
CA CYS A 106 5.36 5.18 3.07
C CYS A 106 6.65 5.98 3.19
N HIS A 107 7.67 5.62 2.40
CA HIS A 107 8.98 6.28 2.47
C HIS A 107 8.97 7.74 2.00
N SER A 108 8.00 8.15 1.17
CA SER A 108 7.91 9.55 0.73
C SER A 108 7.14 10.46 1.69
N GLY A 109 6.42 9.89 2.68
CA GLY A 109 5.55 10.66 3.56
C GLY A 109 4.35 11.33 2.87
N PHE A 110 4.12 11.03 1.59
CA PHE A 110 3.16 11.72 0.74
C PHE A 110 1.91 10.84 0.48
N PRO A 111 0.70 11.43 0.45
CA PRO A 111 0.37 12.86 0.55
C PRO A 111 0.47 13.41 1.99
N PRO A 112 0.62 14.74 2.20
CA PRO A 112 0.48 15.30 3.53
C PRO A 112 -0.91 14.99 4.11
N SER A 113 -1.00 14.86 5.43
CA SER A 113 -2.28 14.66 6.09
C SER A 113 -3.26 15.80 5.77
N VAL A 114 -4.45 15.45 5.30
CA VAL A 114 -5.54 16.39 4.98
C VAL A 114 -6.66 16.39 6.02
N GLY A 115 -6.46 15.76 7.18
CA GLY A 115 -7.41 15.79 8.30
C GLY A 115 -8.74 15.04 8.08
N LYS A 116 -8.80 14.10 7.14
CA LYS A 116 -10.02 13.37 6.75
C LYS A 116 -10.29 12.08 7.56
N GLY A 117 -9.66 11.94 8.73
CA GLY A 117 -9.87 10.79 9.63
C GLY A 117 -9.00 9.57 9.34
N TRP A 118 -8.15 9.62 8.32
CA TRP A 118 -7.01 8.72 8.11
C TRP A 118 -5.71 9.52 8.19
N SER A 119 -4.66 8.85 8.67
CA SER A 119 -3.26 9.31 8.67
C SER A 119 -3.11 10.73 9.23
N LEU A 120 -3.75 10.99 10.38
CA LEU A 120 -3.69 12.30 11.06
C LEU A 120 -2.26 12.66 11.49
N GLN A 121 -1.39 11.66 11.64
CA GLN A 121 0.02 11.82 12.00
C GLN A 121 0.92 12.07 10.77
N GLY A 122 0.35 12.15 9.56
CA GLY A 122 1.08 12.10 8.30
C GLY A 122 1.37 10.66 7.88
N HIS A 123 2.07 10.46 6.77
CA HIS A 123 2.33 9.14 6.20
C HIS A 123 3.80 8.74 6.27
N GLU A 124 4.59 9.39 7.11
CA GLU A 124 6.02 9.15 7.21
C GLU A 124 6.33 7.72 7.64
N TRP A 125 7.28 7.10 6.97
CA TRP A 125 7.79 5.78 7.35
C TRP A 125 8.35 5.81 8.77
N GLN A 126 8.00 4.80 9.56
CA GLN A 126 8.56 4.57 10.88
C GLN A 126 9.22 3.20 10.90
N GLU A 127 10.47 3.10 11.34
CA GLU A 127 11.21 1.83 11.40
C GLU A 127 10.45 0.74 12.18
N ASP A 128 9.69 1.15 13.19
CA ASP A 128 8.91 0.28 14.04
C ASP A 128 7.58 -0.20 13.40
N VAL A 129 7.20 0.31 12.22
CA VAL A 129 5.96 -0.09 11.54
C VAL A 129 5.93 -1.59 11.24
N LEU A 130 7.09 -2.21 11.00
CA LEU A 130 7.16 -3.64 10.75
C LEU A 130 6.87 -4.48 12.00
N LYS A 131 6.97 -3.90 13.20
CA LYS A 131 6.56 -4.56 14.46
C LYS A 131 5.07 -4.84 14.51
N LEU A 132 4.26 -4.16 13.69
CA LEU A 132 2.85 -4.47 13.51
C LEU A 132 2.62 -5.90 12.98
N PHE A 133 3.65 -6.49 12.35
CA PHE A 133 3.66 -7.85 11.81
C PHE A 133 4.59 -8.80 12.59
N ALA A 134 5.17 -8.38 13.72
CA ALA A 134 6.08 -9.21 14.54
C ALA A 134 5.33 -10.10 15.54
#